data_AF-A0AAW5ECE9-F1
#
_entry.id   AF-A0AAW5ECE9-F1
#
_cell.length_a   1.000
_cell.length_b   1.000
_cell.length_c   1.000
_cell.angle_alpha   90.00
_cell.angle_beta   90.00
_cell.angle_gamma   90.00
#
_symmetry.space_group_name_H-M   'P 1'
#
loop_
_entity.id
_entity.type
_entity.pdbx_description
1 polymer ?
#
loop_
_entity_poly.entity_id
_entity_poly.type
_entity_poly.pdbx_seq_one_letter_code
_entity_poly.pdbx_strand_id
1 'polypeptide(L)'
;DTLDFVTIGETYFLRELSQLKEIIFYAKSLEKTVNILSAPCSSGEEVYSMAILGAQNFLKDMMILGIDINSNVIEKAKVGKYQGRTLQRLGESEKRRFFTDIGEQTFSINKSELCTCRFEL
;
A
#
# COMPACT_ATOMS: atom_id res chain seq x y z
N ASP A 1 -13.73 20.37 -2.98
CA ASP A 1 -13.93 19.36 -4.03
C ASP A 1 -15.08 18.44 -3.71
N THR A 2 -16.05 18.35 -4.61
CA THR A 2 -17.26 17.52 -4.49
C THR A 2 -16.96 16.02 -4.47
N LEU A 3 -15.77 15.61 -4.93
CA LEU A 3 -15.33 14.22 -5.01
C LEU A 3 -15.16 13.57 -3.62
N ASP A 4 -14.58 14.29 -2.66
CA ASP A 4 -14.31 13.76 -1.31
C ASP A 4 -15.61 13.41 -0.54
N PHE A 5 -16.75 14.01 -0.92
CA PHE A 5 -18.06 13.74 -0.30
C PHE A 5 -18.75 12.48 -0.85
N VAL A 6 -18.37 12.00 -2.03
CA VAL A 6 -19.02 10.85 -2.69
C VAL A 6 -18.19 9.56 -2.56
N THR A 7 -16.94 9.67 -2.11
CA THR A 7 -16.04 8.52 -1.88
C THR A 7 -16.00 8.15 -0.40
N ILE A 8 -16.18 6.86 -0.07
CA ILE A 8 -15.88 6.35 1.27
C ILE A 8 -14.34 6.27 1.39
N GLY A 9 -13.72 7.37 1.82
CA GLY A 9 -12.26 7.55 1.83
C GLY A 9 -11.50 6.78 2.90
N GLU A 10 -12.15 5.91 3.68
CA GLU A 10 -11.45 5.08 4.65
C GLU A 10 -10.99 3.77 4.01
N THR A 11 -9.73 3.78 3.56
CA THR A 11 -8.99 2.57 3.24
C THR A 11 -8.03 2.24 4.38
N TYR A 12 -7.82 0.94 4.61
CA TYR A 12 -7.04 0.39 5.70
C TYR A 12 -6.00 -0.54 5.10
N PHE A 13 -4.83 -0.61 5.72
CA PHE A 13 -3.85 -1.62 5.34
C PHE A 13 -4.46 -3.01 5.50
N LEU A 14 -4.17 -3.92 4.56
CA LEU A 14 -4.61 -5.31 4.56
C LEU A 14 -6.15 -5.46 4.64
N ARG A 15 -6.91 -4.61 3.92
CA ARG A 15 -8.38 -4.64 3.90
C ARG A 15 -8.94 -5.99 3.41
N GLU A 16 -8.48 -6.43 2.24
CA GLU A 16 -8.92 -7.67 1.59
C GLU A 16 -7.77 -8.70 1.63
N LEU A 17 -7.32 -9.03 2.85
CA LEU A 17 -6.07 -9.78 3.07
C LEU A 17 -6.01 -11.11 2.32
N SER A 18 -7.12 -11.85 2.23
CA SER A 18 -7.19 -13.11 1.48
C SER A 18 -6.87 -12.91 -0.01
N GLN A 19 -7.52 -11.93 -0.64
CA GLN A 19 -7.34 -11.63 -2.07
C GLN A 19 -5.92 -11.12 -2.34
N LEU A 20 -5.41 -10.25 -1.46
CA LEU A 20 -4.04 -9.74 -1.57
C LEU A 20 -3.00 -10.87 -1.45
N LYS A 21 -3.21 -11.84 -0.54
CA LYS A 21 -2.34 -13.01 -0.43
C LYS A 21 -2.36 -13.85 -1.70
N GLU A 22 -3.54 -14.14 -2.26
CA GLU A 22 -3.66 -14.89 -3.52
C GLU A 22 -2.91 -14.19 -4.67
N ILE A 23 -3.04 -12.86 -4.80
CA ILE A 23 -2.30 -12.08 -5.79
C ILE A 23 -0.78 -12.27 -5.62
N ILE A 24 -0.27 -12.20 -4.39
CA ILE A 24 1.16 -12.33 -4.11
C ILE A 24 1.65 -13.76 -4.34
N PHE A 25 0.87 -14.79 -3.99
CA PHE A 25 1.22 -16.18 -4.26
C PHE A 25 1.22 -16.49 -5.76
N TYR A 26 0.24 -15.97 -6.49
CA TYR A 26 0.20 -16.07 -7.94
C TYR A 26 1.39 -15.33 -8.58
N ALA A 27 1.67 -14.10 -8.16
CA ALA A 27 2.83 -13.36 -8.68
C ALA A 27 4.15 -14.11 -8.43
N LYS A 28 4.30 -14.74 -7.27
CA LYS A 28 5.47 -15.55 -6.94
C LYS A 28 5.60 -16.81 -7.79
N SER A 29 4.49 -17.46 -8.15
CA SER A 29 4.52 -18.69 -8.96
C SER A 29 4.89 -18.45 -10.43
N LEU A 30 4.87 -17.19 -10.89
CA LEU A 30 5.25 -16.85 -12.26
C LEU A 30 6.77 -16.85 -12.51
N GLU A 31 7.59 -16.88 -11.45
CA GLU A 31 9.06 -16.91 -11.50
C GLU A 31 9.68 -15.85 -12.44
N LYS A 32 9.05 -14.69 -12.52
CA LYS A 32 9.47 -13.56 -13.36
C LYS A 32 9.10 -12.23 -12.69
N THR A 33 9.60 -11.13 -13.24
CA THR A 33 9.16 -9.80 -12.83
C THR A 33 7.68 -9.59 -13.12
N VAL A 34 6.91 -9.20 -12.10
CA VAL A 34 5.46 -8.98 -12.21
C VAL A 34 5.14 -7.49 -12.08
N ASN A 35 4.32 -6.98 -12.98
CA ASN A 35 3.76 -5.63 -12.91
C ASN A 35 2.29 -5.74 -12.48
N ILE A 36 1.91 -5.01 -11.43
CA ILE A 36 0.56 -4.99 -10.86
C ILE A 36 -0.02 -3.57 -10.99
N LEU A 37 -1.26 -3.48 -11.45
CA LEU A 37 -2.04 -2.23 -11.46
C LEU A 37 -3.10 -2.29 -10.35
N SER A 38 -3.12 -1.29 -9.47
CA SER A 38 -4.16 -1.06 -8.46
C SER A 38 -4.95 0.19 -8.85
N ALA A 39 -6.24 0.03 -9.12
CA ALA A 39 -7.11 1.09 -9.64
C ALA A 39 -8.57 0.88 -9.16
N PRO A 40 -9.19 1.85 -8.46
CA PRO A 40 -8.61 3.06 -7.86
C PRO A 40 -7.78 2.74 -6.60
N CYS A 41 -6.61 3.38 -6.44
CA CYS A 41 -5.71 3.08 -5.32
C CYS A 41 -5.91 3.94 -4.06
N SER A 42 -6.74 4.99 -4.11
CA SER A 42 -6.94 5.97 -3.03
C SER A 42 -5.59 6.52 -2.51
N SER A 43 -5.41 6.61 -1.19
CA SER A 43 -4.16 7.05 -0.54
C SER A 43 -3.05 5.98 -0.48
N GLY A 44 -3.15 4.92 -1.29
CA GLY A 44 -2.07 3.96 -1.54
C GLY A 44 -1.98 2.78 -0.57
N GLU A 45 -2.90 2.66 0.39
CA GLU A 45 -2.91 1.58 1.38
C GLU A 45 -2.92 0.18 0.73
N GLU A 46 -3.65 -0.01 -0.37
CA GLU A 46 -3.68 -1.30 -1.08
C GLU A 46 -2.35 -1.61 -1.76
N VAL A 47 -1.78 -0.63 -2.48
CA VAL A 47 -0.47 -0.73 -3.13
C VAL A 47 0.61 -1.11 -2.13
N TYR A 48 0.67 -0.39 -1.01
CA TYR A 48 1.65 -0.68 0.02
C TYR A 48 1.35 -1.97 0.78
N SER A 49 0.08 -2.37 0.92
CA SER A 49 -0.29 -3.69 1.48
C SER A 49 0.26 -4.83 0.63
N MET A 50 0.13 -4.76 -0.70
CA MET A 50 0.73 -5.74 -1.62
C MET A 50 2.26 -5.70 -1.53
N ALA A 51 2.88 -4.52 -1.45
CA ALA A 51 4.32 -4.40 -1.32
C ALA A 51 4.85 -5.01 -0.01
N ILE A 52 4.15 -4.81 1.11
CA ILE A 52 4.45 -5.42 2.42
C ILE A 52 4.35 -6.94 2.32
N LEU A 53 3.25 -7.47 1.78
CA LEU A 53 3.06 -8.90 1.60
C LEU A 53 4.13 -9.51 0.67
N GLY A 54 4.50 -8.81 -0.40
CA GLY A 54 5.61 -9.19 -1.27
C GLY A 54 6.93 -9.30 -0.52
N ALA A 55 7.28 -8.28 0.27
CA ALA A 55 8.49 -8.27 1.10
C ALA A 55 8.51 -9.40 2.14
N GLN A 56 7.36 -9.74 2.73
CA GLN A 56 7.22 -10.87 3.66
C GLN A 56 7.39 -12.23 3.00
N ASN A 57 7.00 -12.35 1.74
CA ASN A 57 7.08 -13.59 0.96
C ASN A 57 8.34 -13.69 0.10
N PHE A 58 9.32 -12.79 0.30
CA PHE A 58 10.57 -12.70 -0.45
C PHE A 58 10.38 -12.48 -1.96
N LEU A 59 9.27 -11.84 -2.36
CA LEU A 59 8.98 -11.46 -3.74
C LEU A 59 9.41 -10.00 -3.97
N LYS A 60 10.65 -9.80 -4.43
CA LYS A 60 11.21 -8.46 -4.70
C LYS A 60 11.06 -8.02 -6.16
N ASP A 61 10.95 -8.96 -7.09
CA ASP A 61 10.82 -8.68 -8.53
C ASP A 61 9.38 -8.32 -8.90
N MET A 62 8.90 -7.23 -8.34
CA MET A 62 7.55 -6.72 -8.51
C MET A 62 7.56 -5.21 -8.65
N MET A 63 6.70 -4.69 -9.51
CA MET A 63 6.37 -3.28 -9.60
C MET A 63 4.86 -3.12 -9.45
N ILE A 64 4.45 -2.16 -8.63
CA ILE A 64 3.04 -1.87 -8.39
C ILE A 64 2.78 -0.42 -8.79
N LEU A 65 1.85 -0.22 -9.70
CA LEU A 65 1.34 1.09 -10.11
C LEU A 65 -0.04 1.29 -9.47
N GLY A 66 -0.18 2.30 -8.63
CA GLY A 66 -1.47 2.80 -8.17
C GLY A 66 -1.95 3.95 -9.05
N ILE A 67 -3.21 3.92 -9.48
CA ILE A 67 -3.85 5.05 -10.16
C ILE A 67 -5.14 5.45 -9.44
N ASP A 68 -5.42 6.74 -9.39
CA ASP A 68 -6.65 7.28 -8.83
C ASP A 68 -6.94 8.66 -9.44
N ILE A 69 -8.20 8.87 -9.82
CA ILE A 69 -8.67 10.12 -10.41
C ILE A 69 -8.54 11.32 -9.47
N ASN A 70 -8.49 11.07 -8.15
CA ASN A 70 -8.33 12.11 -7.15
C ASN A 70 -6.83 12.40 -6.92
N SER A 71 -6.36 13.50 -7.50
CA SER A 71 -4.97 13.95 -7.34
C SER A 71 -4.56 14.13 -5.87
N ASN A 72 -5.48 14.52 -4.99
CA ASN A 72 -5.18 14.76 -3.57
C ASN A 72 -4.84 13.45 -2.85
N VAL A 73 -5.46 12.33 -3.20
CA VAL A 73 -5.14 11.02 -2.60
C VAL A 73 -3.87 10.42 -3.21
N ILE A 74 -3.60 10.67 -4.49
CA ILE A 74 -2.32 10.31 -5.13
C ILE A 74 -1.14 11.01 -4.45
N GLU A 75 -1.26 12.30 -4.15
CA GLU A 75 -0.20 13.02 -3.42
C GLU A 75 -0.02 12.46 -2.00
N LYS A 76 -1.10 12.07 -1.30
CA LYS A 76 -1.01 11.37 -0.02
C LYS A 76 -0.28 10.02 -0.15
N ALA A 77 -0.60 9.25 -1.19
CA ALA A 77 0.03 7.96 -1.47
C ALA A 77 1.53 8.10 -1.75
N LYS A 78 1.93 9.12 -2.53
CA LYS A 78 3.33 9.47 -2.79
C LYS A 78 4.05 9.89 -1.51
N VAL A 79 3.41 10.65 -0.62
CA VAL A 79 4.00 11.03 0.67
C VAL A 79 4.16 9.81 1.59
N GLY A 80 3.19 8.90 1.62
CA GLY A 80 3.28 7.64 2.37
C GLY A 80 3.23 7.83 3.89
N LYS A 81 2.47 8.83 4.36
CA LYS A 81 2.23 9.10 5.79
C LYS A 81 0.81 8.70 6.17
N TYR A 82 0.68 7.96 7.26
CA TYR A 82 -0.56 7.31 7.66
C TYR A 82 -0.84 7.49 9.14
N GLN A 83 -2.11 7.61 9.50
CA GLN A 83 -2.55 7.67 10.88
C GLN A 83 -2.56 6.27 11.50
N GLY A 84 -2.25 6.15 12.80
CA GLY A 84 -2.18 4.86 13.50
C GLY A 84 -3.42 3.98 13.31
N ARG A 85 -4.60 4.61 13.21
CA ARG A 85 -5.87 3.94 12.91
C ARG A 85 -5.88 3.18 11.57
N THR A 86 -5.14 3.62 10.55
CA THR A 86 -5.13 2.91 9.26
C THR A 86 -4.22 1.67 9.29
N LEU A 87 -3.31 1.60 10.27
CA LEU A 87 -2.37 0.49 10.50
C LEU A 87 -2.91 -0.57 11.48
N GLN A 88 -4.15 -0.46 11.95
CA GLN A 88 -4.67 -1.32 13.02
C GLN A 88 -4.73 -2.82 12.70
N ARG A 89 -4.66 -3.19 11.41
CA ARG A 89 -4.58 -4.60 10.97
C ARG A 89 -3.15 -5.15 10.87
N LEU A 90 -2.15 -4.29 10.99
CA LEU A 90 -0.75 -4.71 11.03
C LEU A 90 -0.38 -5.12 12.46
N GLY A 91 0.32 -6.23 12.58
CA GLY A 91 0.97 -6.64 13.82
C GLY A 91 2.10 -5.70 14.20
N GLU A 92 2.47 -5.70 15.47
CA GLU A 92 3.51 -4.79 16.00
C GLU A 92 4.89 -5.02 15.35
N SER A 93 5.21 -6.25 14.95
CA SER A 93 6.43 -6.56 14.20
C SER A 93 6.43 -5.95 12.80
N GLU A 94 5.27 -5.97 12.12
CA GLU A 94 5.10 -5.40 10.78
C GLU A 94 5.18 -3.88 10.83
N LYS A 95 4.51 -3.25 11.81
CA LYS A 95 4.61 -1.81 12.04
C LYS A 95 6.05 -1.37 12.25
N ARG A 96 6.78 -2.03 13.17
CA ARG A 96 8.19 -1.69 13.44
C ARG A 96 9.12 -1.88 12.23
N ARG A 97 8.82 -2.85 11.36
CA ARG A 97 9.65 -3.13 10.19
C ARG A 97 9.37 -2.16 9.05
N PHE A 98 8.10 -1.97 8.73
CA PHE A 98 7.69 -1.26 7.51
C PHE A 98 7.33 0.21 7.74
N PHE A 99 7.28 0.67 8.99
CA PHE A 99 6.94 2.04 9.31
C PHE A 99 7.89 2.65 10.36
N THR A 100 8.04 3.96 10.29
CA THR A 100 8.67 4.79 11.30
C THR A 100 7.62 5.69 11.94
N ASP A 101 7.50 5.63 13.27
CA ASP A 101 6.69 6.59 14.03
C ASP A 101 7.34 7.98 13.93
N ILE A 102 6.58 8.96 13.43
CA ILE A 102 7.04 10.35 13.27
C ILE A 102 6.31 11.31 14.23
N GLY A 103 5.62 10.78 15.24
CA GLY A 103 4.87 11.54 16.24
C GLY A 103 3.41 11.75 15.87
N GLU A 104 2.63 12.24 16.85
CA GLU A 104 1.19 12.57 16.68
C GLU A 104 0.35 11.44 16.08
N GLN A 105 0.62 10.19 16.48
CA GLN A 105 -0.02 8.98 15.93
C GLN A 105 0.15 8.83 14.40
N THR A 106 1.18 9.44 13.82
CA THR A 106 1.47 9.40 12.40
C THR A 106 2.71 8.54 12.12
N PHE A 107 2.61 7.72 11.09
CA PHE A 107 3.62 6.75 10.68
C PHE A 107 4.01 6.99 9.23
N SER A 108 5.31 7.01 8.95
CA SER A 108 5.86 7.07 7.59
C SER A 108 6.25 5.68 7.12
N ILE A 109 5.85 5.30 5.91
CA ILE A 109 6.23 4.00 5.36
C ILE A 109 7.70 3.97 4.89
N ASN A 110 8.40 2.89 5.20
CA ASN A 110 9.81 2.66 4.86
C ASN A 110 9.93 2.08 3.45
N LYS A 111 9.94 2.94 2.43
CA LYS A 111 9.95 2.54 1.02
C LYS A 111 11.16 1.69 0.60
N SER A 112 12.29 1.80 1.30
CA SER A 112 13.50 1.01 1.03
C SER A 112 13.33 -0.48 1.30
N GLU A 113 12.35 -0.85 2.13
CA GLU A 113 12.03 -2.26 2.46
C GLU A 113 11.07 -2.90 1.45
N LEU A 114 10.59 -2.12 0.48
CA LEU A 114 9.49 -2.48 -0.42
C LEU A 114 9.96 -2.62 -1.86
N CYS A 115 9.16 -3.32 -2.66
CA CYS A 115 9.28 -3.30 -4.11
C CYS A 115 8.93 -1.91 -4.69
N THR A 116 9.14 -1.71 -5.99
CA THR A 116 8.88 -0.40 -6.62
C THR A 116 7.38 -0.10 -6.62
N CYS A 117 6.98 0.97 -5.93
CA CYS A 117 5.62 1.49 -5.93
C CYS A 117 5.58 2.84 -6.65
N ARG A 118 4.69 2.99 -7.63
CA ARG A 118 4.43 4.24 -8.36
C ARG A 118 2.99 4.66 -8.21
N PHE A 119 2.74 5.97 -8.30
CA PHE A 119 1.41 6.55 -8.17
C PHE A 119 1.18 7.60 -9.24
N GLU A 120 0.13 7.41 -10.04
CA GLU A 120 -0.25 8.26 -11.17
C GLU A 120 -1.74 8.63 -11.10
N LEU A 121 -2.15 9.61 -11.89
CA LEU A 121 -3.51 10.16 -11.92
C LEU A 121 -4.37 9.39 -12.92
#